data_AF-A0AAW4QYQ3-F1
#
_entry.id   AF-A0AAW4QYQ3-F1
#
_cell.length_a   1.000
_cell.length_b   1.000
_cell.length_c   1.000
_cell.angle_alpha   90.00
_cell.angle_beta   90.00
_cell.angle_gamma   90.00
#
_symmetry.space_group_name_H-M   'P 1'
#
loop_
_entity.id
_entity.type
_entity.pdbx_description
1 polymer ?
#
loop_
_entity_poly.entity_id
_entity_poly.type
_entity_poly.pdbx_seq_one_letter_code
_entity_poly.pdbx_strand_id
1 'polypeptide(L)'
;KPEEKPEVKPDPKPEVPAGLEESLVQPDFDFHPSALENPTVKKQLAPEAQNILKEINSKYNTNLKYANLNGAVTILDKGMYYPEGSYAGGQFVVEGEGDTFNITFLDNNSATVELTKKWVAYLTGLDLNQEIQNAVDSKSITNHQKGDYKIRLGKTMIRDTMSILIEPK
;
A
#
# COMPACT_ATOMS: atom_id res chain seq x y z
N LYS A 1 -33.76 -12.62 -42.79
CA LYS A 1 -33.26 -11.94 -41.57
C LYS A 1 -32.33 -12.92 -40.85
N PRO A 2 -31.00 -12.74 -40.86
CA PRO A 2 -30.15 -13.45 -39.92
C PRO A 2 -30.09 -12.63 -38.62
N GLU A 3 -30.33 -13.26 -37.48
CA GLU A 3 -30.04 -12.68 -36.17
C GLU A 3 -28.52 -12.74 -35.93
N GLU A 4 -27.89 -11.57 -35.83
CA GLU A 4 -26.51 -11.46 -35.39
C GLU A 4 -26.43 -11.85 -33.91
N LYS A 5 -25.59 -12.85 -33.64
CA LYS A 5 -25.16 -13.25 -32.30
C LYS A 5 -24.47 -12.04 -31.65
N PRO A 6 -24.74 -11.68 -30.38
CA PRO A 6 -24.08 -10.54 -29.76
C PRO A 6 -22.57 -10.77 -29.71
N GLU A 7 -21.79 -9.91 -30.35
CA GLU A 7 -20.36 -9.79 -30.10
C GLU A 7 -20.17 -9.40 -28.62
N VAL A 8 -19.60 -10.31 -27.85
CA VAL A 8 -19.12 -10.02 -26.49
C VAL A 8 -17.95 -9.06 -26.66
N LYS A 9 -18.19 -7.75 -26.46
CA LYS A 9 -17.11 -6.77 -26.34
C LYS A 9 -16.19 -7.24 -25.20
N PRO A 10 -14.85 -7.20 -25.38
CA PRO A 10 -13.93 -7.38 -24.27
C PRO A 10 -14.32 -6.40 -23.16
N ASP A 11 -14.36 -6.87 -21.92
CA ASP A 11 -14.54 -5.99 -20.78
C ASP A 11 -13.54 -4.81 -20.87
N PRO A 12 -13.99 -3.57 -20.62
CA PRO A 12 -13.10 -2.42 -20.68
C PRO A 12 -11.95 -2.64 -19.69
N LYS A 13 -10.72 -2.58 -20.22
CA LYS A 13 -9.49 -2.64 -19.41
C LYS A 13 -9.52 -1.48 -18.40
N PRO A 14 -9.07 -1.67 -17.15
CA PRO A 14 -9.03 -0.59 -16.17
C PRO A 14 -8.22 0.59 -16.73
N GLU A 15 -8.74 1.80 -16.56
CA GLU A 15 -8.00 3.01 -16.88
C GLU A 15 -6.84 3.11 -15.88
N VAL A 16 -5.61 3.09 -16.40
CA VAL A 16 -4.41 3.16 -15.56
C VAL A 16 -3.87 4.58 -15.59
N PRO A 17 -3.69 5.24 -14.42
CA PRO A 17 -3.19 6.60 -14.38
C PRO A 17 -1.77 6.69 -14.93
N ALA A 18 -1.48 7.81 -15.58
CA ALA A 18 -0.16 8.07 -16.16
C ALA A 18 0.94 7.93 -15.08
N GLY A 19 1.97 7.16 -15.40
CA GLY A 19 3.09 6.87 -14.50
C GLY A 19 2.98 5.53 -13.78
N LEU A 20 1.79 4.92 -13.69
CA LEU A 20 1.61 3.60 -13.09
C LEU A 20 1.74 2.48 -14.13
N GLU A 21 2.55 1.47 -13.85
CA GLU A 21 2.71 0.33 -14.74
C GLU A 21 1.48 -0.59 -14.69
N GLU A 22 0.87 -0.85 -15.85
CA GLU A 22 -0.31 -1.71 -15.96
C GLU A 22 -0.10 -3.10 -15.34
N SER A 23 1.13 -3.63 -15.37
CA SER A 23 1.45 -4.95 -14.81
C SER A 23 1.31 -5.00 -13.28
N LEU A 24 1.44 -3.85 -12.61
CA LEU A 24 1.33 -3.68 -11.16
C LEU A 24 -0.08 -3.31 -10.70
N VAL A 25 -1.06 -3.32 -11.60
CA VAL A 25 -2.43 -2.90 -11.33
C VAL A 25 -3.36 -4.09 -11.26
N GLN A 26 -4.31 -4.09 -10.33
CA GLN A 26 -5.35 -5.11 -10.24
C GLN A 26 -6.30 -5.02 -11.46
N PRO A 27 -6.89 -6.13 -11.91
CA PRO A 27 -7.84 -6.10 -13.03
C PRO A 27 -9.06 -5.21 -12.80
N ASP A 28 -9.49 -5.10 -11.54
CA ASP A 28 -10.60 -4.29 -11.03
C ASP A 28 -10.12 -3.01 -10.35
N PHE A 29 -8.96 -2.50 -10.76
CA PHE A 29 -8.43 -1.26 -10.23
C PHE A 29 -9.35 -0.08 -10.52
N ASP A 30 -9.53 0.74 -9.49
CA ASP A 30 -10.39 1.91 -9.52
C ASP A 30 -9.69 3.13 -8.91
N PHE A 31 -9.97 4.31 -9.44
CA PHE A 31 -9.51 5.56 -8.86
C PHE A 31 -10.41 6.73 -9.24
N HIS A 32 -10.52 7.70 -8.33
CA HIS A 32 -11.06 9.01 -8.67
C HIS A 32 -9.94 9.92 -9.20
N PRO A 33 -10.12 10.67 -10.31
CA PRO A 33 -9.08 11.54 -10.86
C PRO A 33 -8.47 12.54 -9.87
N SER A 34 -9.27 13.06 -8.93
CA SER A 34 -8.77 13.97 -7.89
C SER A 34 -7.73 13.35 -6.96
N ALA A 35 -7.68 12.01 -6.83
CA ALA A 35 -6.62 11.35 -6.08
C ALA A 35 -5.25 11.62 -6.70
N LEU A 36 -5.18 11.79 -8.02
CA LEU A 36 -3.96 12.16 -8.72
C LEU A 36 -3.57 13.62 -8.50
N GLU A 37 -4.41 14.45 -7.89
CA GLU A 37 -4.04 15.82 -7.52
C GLU A 37 -3.21 15.83 -6.23
N ASN A 38 -3.37 14.82 -5.37
CA ASN A 38 -2.65 14.67 -4.11
C ASN A 38 -1.16 14.34 -4.36
N PRO A 39 -0.21 15.22 -3.96
CA PRO A 39 1.22 14.97 -4.13
C PRO A 39 1.72 13.69 -3.43
N THR A 40 1.13 13.34 -2.29
CA THR A 40 1.43 12.12 -1.53
C THR A 40 1.04 10.88 -2.31
N VAL A 41 -0.06 10.91 -3.06
CA VAL A 41 -0.42 9.82 -3.98
C VAL A 41 0.57 9.76 -5.14
N LYS A 42 0.88 10.89 -5.79
CA LYS A 42 1.85 10.92 -6.91
C LYS A 42 3.21 10.33 -6.52
N LYS A 43 3.75 10.69 -5.35
CA LYS A 43 5.04 10.16 -4.85
C LYS A 43 5.02 8.63 -4.76
N GLN A 44 3.89 8.05 -4.39
CA GLN A 44 3.73 6.60 -4.25
C GLN A 44 3.47 5.86 -5.57
N LEU A 45 3.21 6.60 -6.66
CA LEU A 45 3.14 6.08 -8.02
C LEU A 45 4.45 6.27 -8.78
N ALA A 46 5.46 6.92 -8.19
CA ALA A 46 6.74 7.15 -8.84
C ALA A 46 7.46 5.82 -9.16
N PRO A 47 8.36 5.80 -10.17
CA PRO A 47 9.12 4.59 -10.52
C PRO A 47 9.86 3.95 -9.35
N GLU A 48 10.38 4.76 -8.43
CA GLU A 48 11.07 4.27 -7.23
C GLU A 48 10.14 3.47 -6.32
N ALA A 49 8.92 3.95 -6.08
CA ALA A 49 7.92 3.24 -5.28
C ALA A 49 7.50 1.93 -5.96
N GLN A 50 7.28 1.96 -7.27
CA GLN A 50 6.96 0.77 -8.06
C GLN A 50 8.10 -0.27 -8.07
N ASN A 51 9.35 0.19 -8.10
CA ASN A 51 10.52 -0.70 -8.02
C ASN A 51 10.61 -1.39 -6.65
N ILE A 52 10.33 -0.68 -5.55
CA ILE A 52 10.24 -1.29 -4.22
C ILE A 52 9.18 -2.41 -4.22
N LEU A 53 8.00 -2.16 -4.80
CA LEU A 53 6.94 -3.17 -4.87
C LEU A 53 7.37 -4.40 -5.69
N LYS A 54 8.03 -4.20 -6.84
CA LYS A 54 8.57 -5.29 -7.66
C LYS A 54 9.64 -6.10 -6.94
N GLU A 55 10.54 -5.44 -6.21
CA GLU A 55 11.56 -6.11 -5.40
C GLU A 55 10.92 -7.02 -4.35
N ILE A 56 9.90 -6.51 -3.64
CA ILE A 56 9.14 -7.29 -2.66
C ILE A 56 8.46 -8.49 -3.32
N ASN A 57 7.75 -8.28 -4.44
CA ASN A 57 7.10 -9.35 -5.18
C ASN A 57 8.08 -10.45 -5.62
N SER A 58 9.24 -10.04 -6.17
CA SER A 58 10.29 -10.97 -6.57
C SER A 58 10.87 -11.74 -5.38
N LYS A 59 11.21 -11.05 -4.29
CA LYS A 59 11.84 -11.64 -3.11
C LYS A 59 10.94 -12.62 -2.36
N TYR A 60 9.65 -12.31 -2.26
CA TYR A 60 8.69 -13.09 -1.46
C TYR A 60 7.77 -13.96 -2.30
N ASN A 61 7.93 -13.96 -3.62
CA ASN A 61 7.03 -14.66 -4.57
C ASN A 61 5.56 -14.26 -4.33
N THR A 62 5.32 -12.95 -4.18
CA THR A 62 3.99 -12.37 -4.00
C THR A 62 3.53 -11.69 -5.29
N ASN A 63 2.25 -11.35 -5.33
CA ASN A 63 1.62 -10.63 -6.42
C ASN A 63 0.86 -9.40 -5.89
N LEU A 64 1.53 -8.62 -5.02
CA LEU A 64 1.01 -7.37 -4.48
C LEU A 64 0.90 -6.34 -5.61
N LYS A 65 -0.30 -5.79 -5.79
CA LYS A 65 -0.62 -4.83 -6.85
C LYS A 65 -1.48 -3.70 -6.32
N TYR A 66 -1.40 -2.55 -6.97
CA TYR A 66 -2.28 -1.41 -6.72
C TYR A 66 -3.72 -1.81 -7.02
N ALA A 67 -4.57 -1.66 -6.02
CA ALA A 67 -5.97 -2.05 -6.04
C ALA A 67 -6.91 -0.87 -6.25
N ASN A 68 -6.61 0.27 -5.62
CA ASN A 68 -7.31 1.52 -5.88
C ASN A 68 -6.51 2.73 -5.38
N LEU A 69 -6.94 3.91 -5.81
CA LEU A 69 -6.47 5.21 -5.30
C LEU A 69 -7.64 6.04 -4.74
N ASN A 70 -8.45 5.47 -3.85
CA ASN A 70 -9.66 6.11 -3.34
C ASN A 70 -9.42 6.75 -1.96
N GLY A 71 -8.65 7.85 -1.93
CA GLY A 71 -8.25 8.54 -0.70
C GLY A 71 -7.05 7.92 0.02
N ALA A 72 -6.60 6.74 -0.43
CA ALA A 72 -5.40 6.05 0.00
C ALA A 72 -4.79 5.28 -1.17
N VAL A 73 -3.50 4.98 -1.09
CA VAL A 73 -2.86 4.00 -1.97
C VAL A 73 -3.08 2.63 -1.37
N THR A 74 -3.95 1.84 -2.01
CA THR A 74 -4.29 0.50 -1.55
C THR A 74 -3.55 -0.53 -2.39
N ILE A 75 -2.80 -1.42 -1.75
CA ILE A 75 -2.08 -2.51 -2.38
C ILE A 75 -2.57 -3.84 -1.80
N LEU A 76 -2.90 -4.78 -2.69
CA LEU A 76 -3.33 -6.11 -2.30
C LEU A 76 -2.83 -7.20 -3.23
N ASP A 77 -2.74 -8.41 -2.69
CA ASP A 77 -2.58 -9.66 -3.41
C ASP A 77 -3.79 -10.55 -3.11
N LYS A 78 -4.57 -10.88 -4.13
CA LYS A 78 -5.80 -11.68 -3.99
C LYS A 78 -5.54 -13.12 -3.56
N GLY A 79 -4.32 -13.63 -3.77
CA GLY A 79 -3.89 -14.95 -3.31
C GLY A 79 -3.27 -14.95 -1.91
N MET A 80 -3.00 -13.77 -1.34
CA MET A 80 -2.43 -13.62 -0.01
C MET A 80 -3.53 -13.59 1.05
N TYR A 81 -3.21 -14.09 2.25
CA TYR A 81 -4.07 -13.91 3.42
C TYR A 81 -4.55 -12.46 3.54
N TYR A 82 -5.84 -12.29 3.82
CA TYR A 82 -6.44 -11.02 4.19
C TYR A 82 -7.40 -11.29 5.36
N PRO A 83 -7.36 -10.52 6.46
CA PRO A 83 -8.23 -10.78 7.60
C PRO A 83 -9.70 -10.65 7.20
N GLU A 84 -10.49 -11.67 7.51
CA GLU A 84 -11.92 -11.66 7.20
C GLU A 84 -12.63 -10.49 7.92
N GLY A 85 -13.50 -9.79 7.19
CA GLY A 85 -14.17 -8.59 7.71
C GLY A 85 -13.25 -7.37 7.87
N SER A 86 -12.00 -7.43 7.41
CA SER A 86 -11.10 -6.28 7.39
C SER A 86 -11.68 -5.16 6.53
N TYR A 87 -11.67 -3.95 7.10
CA TYR A 87 -12.07 -2.72 6.43
C TYR A 87 -10.87 -1.88 5.96
N ALA A 88 -9.63 -2.39 6.06
CA ALA A 88 -8.44 -1.67 5.62
C ALA A 88 -8.42 -1.41 4.11
N GLY A 89 -9.07 -2.26 3.30
CA GLY A 89 -9.05 -2.19 1.83
C GLY A 89 -7.91 -2.97 1.17
N GLY A 90 -6.81 -3.28 1.87
CA GLY A 90 -5.71 -4.10 1.33
C GLY A 90 -4.72 -4.59 2.39
N GLN A 91 -3.78 -5.46 1.99
CA GLN A 91 -2.70 -5.94 2.87
C GLN A 91 -1.66 -4.86 3.19
N PHE A 92 -1.59 -3.81 2.38
CA PHE A 92 -0.74 -2.65 2.57
C PHE A 92 -1.46 -1.40 2.08
N VAL A 93 -1.66 -0.43 2.96
CA VAL A 93 -2.47 0.76 2.69
C VAL A 93 -1.76 1.98 3.23
N VAL A 94 -1.61 3.00 2.38
CA VAL A 94 -0.98 4.27 2.75
C VAL A 94 -1.98 5.40 2.56
N GLU A 95 -2.26 6.10 3.64
CA GLU A 95 -3.17 7.24 3.68
C GLU A 95 -2.46 8.46 4.27
N GLY A 96 -2.98 9.66 3.98
CA GLY A 96 -2.45 10.91 4.49
C GLY A 96 -2.14 11.93 3.41
N GLU A 97 -1.54 13.05 3.85
CA GLU A 97 -1.28 14.21 3.02
C GLU A 97 0.02 14.90 3.46
N GLY A 98 0.79 15.36 2.48
CA GLY A 98 2.10 15.96 2.69
C GLY A 98 3.04 15.00 3.42
N ASP A 99 3.65 15.47 4.50
CA ASP A 99 4.59 14.74 5.34
C ASP A 99 3.92 13.99 6.50
N THR A 100 2.58 14.04 6.59
CA THR A 100 1.80 13.27 7.56
C THR A 100 1.14 12.09 6.88
N PHE A 101 1.50 10.88 7.27
CA PHE A 101 0.94 9.67 6.66
C PHE A 101 0.86 8.51 7.64
N ASN A 102 -0.08 7.61 7.37
CA ASN A 102 -0.25 6.35 8.07
C ASN A 102 -0.11 5.20 7.09
N ILE A 103 0.66 4.19 7.46
CA ILE A 103 0.75 2.92 6.71
C ILE A 103 0.14 1.83 7.57
N THR A 104 -0.93 1.20 7.09
CA THR A 104 -1.50 -0.02 7.66
C THR A 104 -1.01 -1.22 6.87
N PHE A 105 -0.53 -2.26 7.54
CA PHE A 105 0.07 -3.43 6.89
C PHE A 105 -0.19 -4.72 7.68
N LEU A 106 -0.18 -5.87 6.98
CA LEU A 106 -0.20 -7.17 7.65
C LEU A 106 1.09 -7.40 8.43
N ASP A 107 0.96 -7.65 9.72
CA ASP A 107 2.09 -7.82 10.64
C ASP A 107 2.52 -9.29 10.79
N ASN A 108 1.74 -10.21 10.23
CA ASN A 108 2.00 -11.64 10.20
C ASN A 108 2.58 -12.11 8.84
N ASN A 109 2.90 -11.18 7.95
CA ASN A 109 3.45 -11.46 6.63
C ASN A 109 4.76 -10.69 6.41
N SER A 110 5.85 -11.43 6.16
CA SER A 110 7.19 -10.83 6.01
C SER A 110 7.30 -9.89 4.81
N ALA A 111 6.53 -10.11 3.74
CA ALA A 111 6.56 -9.27 2.54
C ALA A 111 6.03 -7.86 2.84
N THR A 112 4.90 -7.78 3.55
CA THR A 112 4.29 -6.49 3.95
C THR A 112 5.09 -5.80 5.04
N VAL A 113 5.71 -6.53 5.97
CA VAL A 113 6.63 -5.96 6.98
C VAL A 113 7.85 -5.33 6.30
N GLU A 114 8.49 -6.01 5.35
CA GLU A 114 9.63 -5.44 4.62
C GLU A 114 9.22 -4.32 3.66
N LEU A 115 8.04 -4.44 3.04
CA LEU A 115 7.46 -3.38 2.24
C LEU A 115 7.32 -2.09 3.08
N THR A 116 6.72 -2.17 4.27
CA THR A 116 6.59 -1.02 5.19
C THR A 116 7.95 -0.41 5.52
N LYS A 117 8.95 -1.23 5.84
CA LYS A 117 10.32 -0.75 6.12
C LYS A 117 10.89 0.07 4.97
N LYS A 118 10.87 -0.49 3.74
CA LYS A 118 11.37 0.18 2.54
C LYS A 118 10.55 1.43 2.19
N TRP A 119 9.22 1.37 2.34
CA TRP A 119 8.32 2.47 2.00
C TRP A 119 8.51 3.67 2.94
N VAL A 120 8.65 3.43 4.23
CA VAL A 120 8.95 4.49 5.21
C VAL A 120 10.28 5.15 4.90
N ALA A 121 11.33 4.35 4.63
CA ALA A 121 12.63 4.88 4.24
C ALA A 121 12.56 5.71 2.94
N TYR A 122 11.78 5.27 1.96
CA TYR A 122 11.54 6.02 0.73
C TYR A 122 10.81 7.35 0.98
N LEU A 123 9.76 7.35 1.80
CA LEU A 123 8.95 8.54 2.06
C LEU A 123 9.69 9.58 2.92
N THR A 124 10.49 9.13 3.90
CA THR A 124 11.04 9.99 4.96
C THR A 124 12.57 10.12 4.94
N GLY A 125 13.28 9.22 4.27
CA GLY A 125 14.73 9.07 4.39
C GLY A 125 15.22 8.41 5.69
N LEU A 126 14.32 7.99 6.59
CA LEU A 126 14.69 7.37 7.86
C LEU A 126 14.74 5.85 7.77
N ASP A 127 15.80 5.26 8.33
CA ASP A 127 15.83 3.83 8.64
C ASP A 127 15.06 3.58 9.95
N LEU A 128 13.86 2.98 9.88
CA LEU A 128 13.04 2.56 11.03
C LEU A 128 12.94 1.04 11.16
N ASN A 129 13.91 0.29 10.61
CA ASN A 129 13.84 -1.16 10.53
C ASN A 129 13.67 -1.83 11.90
N GLN A 130 14.44 -1.38 12.89
CA GLN A 130 14.42 -1.95 14.25
C GLN A 130 13.13 -1.56 14.99
N GLU A 131 12.70 -0.31 14.86
CA GLU A 131 11.48 0.19 15.48
C GLU A 131 10.25 -0.57 14.95
N ILE A 132 10.17 -0.77 13.63
CA ILE A 132 9.10 -1.54 12.99
C ILE A 132 9.16 -3.01 13.44
N GLN A 133 10.35 -3.63 13.42
CA GLN A 133 10.48 -5.04 13.82
C GLN A 133 10.12 -5.26 15.29
N ASN A 134 10.59 -4.40 16.19
CA ASN A 134 10.26 -4.48 17.61
C ASN A 134 8.75 -4.36 17.85
N ALA A 135 8.08 -3.46 17.11
CA ALA A 135 6.64 -3.30 17.21
C ALA A 135 5.91 -4.58 16.74
N VAL A 136 6.34 -5.16 15.62
CA VAL A 136 5.81 -6.42 15.06
C VAL A 136 6.00 -7.59 16.03
N ASP A 137 7.17 -7.73 16.65
CA ASP A 137 7.49 -8.84 17.55
C ASP A 137 6.78 -8.71 18.90
N SER A 138 6.82 -7.52 19.49
CA SER A 138 6.23 -7.25 20.81
C SER A 138 4.73 -7.04 20.76
N LYS A 139 4.16 -6.82 19.56
CA LYS A 139 2.73 -6.62 19.37
C LYS A 139 2.18 -5.47 20.22
N SER A 140 3.02 -4.43 20.43
CA SER A 140 2.79 -3.33 21.36
C SER A 140 2.74 -1.97 20.64
N ILE A 141 2.16 -0.98 21.31
CA ILE A 141 2.17 0.42 20.84
C ILE A 141 3.46 1.08 21.33
N THR A 142 4.22 1.66 20.42
CA THR A 142 5.44 2.41 20.72
C THR A 142 5.40 3.79 20.08
N ASN A 143 6.04 4.76 20.74
CA ASN A 143 6.15 6.13 20.24
C ASN A 143 7.62 6.52 20.23
N HIS A 144 8.09 7.10 19.14
CA HIS A 144 9.47 7.51 18.92
C HIS A 144 9.53 8.90 18.32
N GLN A 145 10.71 9.51 18.40
CA GLN A 145 11.03 10.72 17.66
C GLN A 145 12.36 10.49 16.96
N LYS A 146 12.40 10.67 15.64
CA LYS A 146 13.61 10.45 14.84
C LYS A 146 13.62 11.41 13.65
N GLY A 147 14.77 12.01 13.35
CA GLY A 147 14.84 13.12 12.39
C GLY A 147 13.84 14.23 12.74
N ASP A 148 13.07 14.68 11.77
CA ASP A 148 12.03 15.71 11.91
C ASP A 148 10.63 15.13 12.18
N TYR A 149 10.53 13.86 12.58
CA TYR A 149 9.26 13.16 12.70
C TYR A 149 8.96 12.65 14.12
N LYS A 150 7.68 12.68 14.48
CA LYS A 150 7.05 11.88 15.52
C LYS A 150 6.53 10.60 14.86
N ILE A 151 6.79 9.47 15.49
CA ILE A 151 6.49 8.14 14.95
C ILE A 151 5.66 7.39 15.99
N ARG A 152 4.50 6.90 15.61
CA ARG A 152 3.68 5.99 16.41
C ARG A 152 3.50 4.68 15.67
N LEU A 153 3.91 3.58 16.30
CA LEU A 153 3.78 2.21 15.78
C LEU A 153 2.85 1.44 16.69
N GLY A 154 1.95 0.63 16.14
CA GLY A 154 1.09 -0.18 17.00
C GLY A 154 0.11 -1.07 16.25
N LYS A 155 -0.56 -1.94 17.01
CA LYS A 155 -1.68 -2.74 16.51
C LYS A 155 -2.83 -1.85 16.08
N THR A 156 -3.55 -2.28 15.06
CA THR A 156 -4.86 -1.72 14.74
C THR A 156 -5.97 -2.58 15.39
N MET A 157 -7.22 -2.18 15.20
CA MET A 157 -8.38 -3.00 15.59
C MET A 157 -8.63 -4.17 14.62
N ILE A 158 -7.95 -4.20 13.48
CA ILE A 158 -8.03 -5.27 12.48
C ILE A 158 -7.01 -6.35 12.83
N ARG A 159 -7.48 -7.60 12.86
CA ARG A 159 -6.65 -8.77 13.19
C ARG A 159 -5.41 -8.84 12.29
N ASP A 160 -4.27 -9.19 12.88
CA ASP A 160 -2.98 -9.37 12.18
C ASP A 160 -2.50 -8.15 11.38
N THR A 161 -2.91 -6.95 11.80
CA THR A 161 -2.43 -5.71 11.19
C THR A 161 -1.81 -4.78 12.22
N MET A 162 -0.82 -4.04 11.77
CA MET A 162 -0.23 -2.92 12.48
C MET A 162 -0.29 -1.67 11.63
N SER A 163 -0.13 -0.53 12.27
CA SER A 163 0.05 0.73 11.60
C SER A 163 1.30 1.46 12.09
N ILE A 164 1.85 2.27 11.18
CA ILE A 164 2.85 3.29 11.49
C ILE A 164 2.30 4.65 11.07
N LEU A 165 2.06 5.52 12.05
CA LEU A 165 1.73 6.92 11.85
C LEU A 165 3.01 7.75 11.94
N ILE A 166 3.25 8.56 10.92
CA ILE A 166 4.36 9.50 10.80
C ILE A 166 3.78 10.90 10.73
N GLU A 167 4.27 11.78 11.60
CA GLU A 167 3.87 13.19 11.68
C GLU A 167 5.13 14.07 11.78
N PRO A 168 5.15 15.26 11.17
CA PRO A 168 6.23 16.23 11.40
C PRO A 168 6.24 16.71 12.87
N LYS A 169 7.42 17.12 13.35
CA LYS A 169 7.63 17.60 14.73
C LYS A 169 7.02 18.96 15.01
#